data_AF-A0A7V9JI19-F1
#
_entry.id   AF-A0A7V9JI19-F1
#
_cell.length_a   1.000
_cell.length_b   1.000
_cell.length_c   1.000
_cell.angle_alpha   90.00
_cell.angle_beta   90.00
_cell.angle_gamma   90.00
#
_symmetry.space_group_name_H-M   'P 1'
#
loop_
_entity.id
_entity.type
_entity.pdbx_description
1 polymer ?
#
loop_
_entity_poly.entity_id
_entity_poly.type
_entity_poly.pdbx_seq_one_letter_code
_entity_poly.pdbx_strand_id
1 'polypeptide(L)'
;GGKGANQAVAAARLGATVRLVCSVGRDPFAEEALAGLGNVEVEAQRVEAPTGVALILVDVQGENQIVVAPGANALLETVELGPSDAVLCQLEIPDAAVLSAREQSSGLFCLNAAPARPIAVEADLTVVNRYELESLSGRAGLIAVTLGAEGAVLLEGGEEVARAEPPRVEAVDGTAAGDAFTACLLVSLLEGRERVEALRRACAAGALAASRFGAQPSLPTAAEVDAILSG
;
A
#
# COMPACT_ATOMS: atom_id res chain seq x y z
N GLY A 1 9.30 -6.34 -4.64
CA GLY A 1 9.03 -4.97 -4.17
C GLY A 1 8.01 -4.29 -5.08
N GLY A 2 7.82 -2.98 -4.94
CA GLY A 2 6.76 -2.20 -5.61
C GLY A 2 5.48 -2.11 -4.77
N LYS A 3 4.80 -0.96 -4.76
CA LYS A 3 3.73 -0.67 -3.77
C LYS A 3 2.61 -1.71 -3.82
N GLY A 4 2.11 -2.05 -5.00
CA GLY A 4 1.07 -3.06 -5.17
C GLY A 4 1.46 -4.43 -4.62
N ALA A 5 2.68 -4.90 -4.92
CA ALA A 5 3.20 -6.16 -4.43
C ALA A 5 3.46 -6.14 -2.91
N ASN A 6 3.98 -5.03 -2.37
CA ASN A 6 4.21 -4.87 -0.94
C ASN A 6 2.88 -4.89 -0.16
N GLN A 7 1.87 -4.15 -0.62
CA GLN A 7 0.55 -4.10 0.00
C GLN A 7 -0.18 -5.44 -0.09
N ALA A 8 -0.06 -6.15 -1.20
CA ALA A 8 -0.64 -7.49 -1.35
C ALA A 8 -0.03 -8.49 -0.36
N VAL A 9 1.31 -8.53 -0.25
CA VAL A 9 2.00 -9.40 0.73
C VAL A 9 1.64 -8.99 2.16
N ALA A 10 1.56 -7.70 2.45
CA ALA A 10 1.19 -7.21 3.77
C ALA A 10 -0.23 -7.68 4.14
N ALA A 11 -1.21 -7.47 3.26
CA ALA A 11 -2.59 -7.91 3.47
C ALA A 11 -2.68 -9.43 3.67
N ALA A 12 -1.94 -10.22 2.89
CA ALA A 12 -1.90 -11.67 3.03
C ALA A 12 -1.30 -12.12 4.38
N ARG A 13 -0.21 -11.47 4.84
CA ARG A 13 0.39 -11.74 6.16
C ARG A 13 -0.50 -11.32 7.33
N LEU A 14 -1.40 -10.38 7.10
CA LEU A 14 -2.42 -9.96 8.05
C LEU A 14 -3.65 -10.88 8.06
N GLY A 15 -3.70 -11.88 7.19
CA GLY A 15 -4.75 -12.91 7.17
C GLY A 15 -5.80 -12.75 6.08
N ALA A 16 -5.68 -11.75 5.19
CA ALA A 16 -6.59 -11.61 4.06
C ALA A 16 -6.31 -12.64 2.96
N THR A 17 -7.35 -13.06 2.26
CA THR A 17 -7.21 -13.75 0.96
C THR A 17 -6.99 -12.71 -0.12
N VAL A 18 -5.86 -12.77 -0.82
CA VAL A 18 -5.43 -11.69 -1.73
C VAL A 18 -5.20 -12.22 -3.12
N ARG A 19 -5.78 -11.54 -4.11
CA ARG A 19 -5.45 -11.66 -5.53
C ARG A 19 -4.78 -10.36 -6.00
N LEU A 20 -3.58 -10.47 -6.55
CA LEU A 20 -2.84 -9.36 -7.15
C LEU A 20 -2.99 -9.40 -8.67
N VAL A 21 -3.57 -8.34 -9.24
CA VAL A 21 -3.57 -8.08 -10.68
C VAL A 21 -2.42 -7.13 -10.99
N CYS A 22 -1.50 -7.54 -11.86
CA CYS A 22 -0.30 -6.75 -12.18
C CYS A 22 0.20 -6.98 -13.61
N SER A 23 1.21 -6.21 -14.02
CA SER A 23 1.91 -6.39 -15.30
C SER A 23 3.41 -6.55 -15.05
N VAL A 24 4.02 -7.55 -15.68
CA VAL A 24 5.46 -7.84 -15.60
C VAL A 24 6.03 -8.07 -16.99
N GLY A 25 7.35 -7.92 -17.11
CA GLY A 25 8.05 -8.20 -18.34
C GLY A 25 8.17 -9.70 -18.62
N ARG A 26 8.94 -10.03 -19.66
CA ARG A 26 9.37 -11.40 -19.98
C ARG A 26 10.84 -11.66 -19.65
N ASP A 27 11.39 -10.83 -18.77
CA ASP A 27 12.77 -10.89 -18.32
C ASP A 27 12.94 -11.66 -16.99
N PRO A 28 14.17 -12.00 -16.58
CA PRO A 28 14.41 -12.69 -15.32
C PRO A 28 13.93 -11.93 -14.08
N PHE A 29 13.83 -10.59 -14.14
CA PHE A 29 13.31 -9.77 -13.05
C PHE A 29 11.83 -10.04 -12.77
N ALA A 30 11.05 -10.45 -13.79
CA ALA A 30 9.66 -10.86 -13.59
C ALA A 30 9.57 -12.04 -12.63
N GLU A 31 10.39 -13.08 -12.84
CA GLU A 31 10.37 -14.28 -11.99
C GLU A 31 10.79 -13.96 -10.55
N GLU A 32 11.80 -13.09 -10.38
CA GLU A 32 12.23 -12.62 -9.05
C GLU A 32 11.12 -11.81 -8.35
N ALA A 33 10.47 -10.90 -9.07
CA ALA A 33 9.38 -10.08 -8.53
C ALA A 33 8.19 -10.95 -8.08
N LEU A 34 7.86 -11.99 -8.85
CA LEU A 34 6.74 -12.90 -8.56
C LEU A 34 7.06 -13.89 -7.43
N ALA A 35 8.30 -14.37 -7.33
CA ALA A 35 8.70 -15.31 -6.29
C ALA A 35 8.53 -14.75 -4.86
N GLY A 36 8.64 -13.43 -4.69
CA GLY A 36 8.50 -12.75 -3.40
C GLY A 36 7.08 -12.61 -2.87
N LEU A 37 6.06 -13.07 -3.60
CA LEU A 37 4.64 -12.82 -3.29
C LEU A 37 4.01 -13.84 -2.32
N GLY A 38 4.70 -14.95 -2.01
CA GLY A 38 4.24 -15.91 -1.01
C GLY A 38 2.89 -16.55 -1.37
N ASN A 39 1.89 -16.41 -0.49
CA ASN A 39 0.55 -17.00 -0.63
C ASN A 39 -0.46 -16.09 -1.36
N VAL A 40 -0.01 -14.98 -1.96
CA VAL A 40 -0.85 -14.12 -2.80
C VAL A 40 -1.15 -14.83 -4.11
N GLU A 41 -2.42 -14.91 -4.51
CA GLU A 41 -2.80 -15.35 -5.84
C GLU A 41 -2.43 -14.27 -6.86
N VAL A 42 -1.80 -14.63 -7.98
CA VAL A 42 -1.27 -13.65 -8.94
C VAL A 42 -1.87 -13.84 -10.31
N GLU A 43 -2.46 -12.76 -10.82
CA GLU A 43 -2.91 -12.61 -12.19
C GLU A 43 -2.01 -11.57 -12.90
N ALA A 44 -0.90 -12.07 -13.45
CA ALA A 44 0.11 -11.22 -14.08
C ALA A 44 0.00 -11.20 -15.60
N GLN A 45 -0.22 -10.02 -16.18
CA GLN A 45 -0.07 -9.80 -17.61
C GLN A 45 1.43 -9.77 -17.96
N ARG A 46 1.86 -10.67 -18.86
CA ARG A 46 3.25 -10.68 -19.36
C ARG A 46 3.36 -9.91 -20.68
N VAL A 47 4.07 -8.79 -20.66
CA VAL A 47 4.21 -7.86 -21.80
C VAL A 47 5.62 -7.84 -22.39
N GLU A 48 5.74 -7.40 -23.64
CA GLU A 48 7.04 -7.20 -24.33
C GLU A 48 7.69 -5.87 -23.92
N ALA A 49 8.01 -5.76 -22.63
CA ALA A 49 8.75 -4.65 -22.01
C ALA A 49 9.54 -5.16 -20.80
N PRO A 50 10.56 -4.44 -20.30
CA PRO A 50 11.24 -4.81 -19.08
C PRO A 50 10.30 -4.76 -17.87
N THR A 51 10.49 -5.66 -16.89
CA THR A 51 9.82 -5.57 -15.59
C THR A 51 10.20 -4.24 -14.91
N GLY A 52 9.24 -3.63 -14.21
CA GLY A 52 9.48 -2.39 -13.49
C GLY A 52 10.58 -2.55 -12.45
N VAL A 53 11.48 -1.58 -12.36
CA VAL A 53 12.60 -1.58 -11.42
C VAL A 53 12.68 -0.26 -10.67
N ALA A 54 13.05 -0.34 -9.39
CA ALA A 54 13.39 0.81 -8.57
C ALA A 54 14.88 0.72 -8.20
N LEU A 55 15.65 1.74 -8.56
CA LEU A 55 17.03 1.89 -8.18
C LEU A 55 17.08 2.74 -6.91
N ILE A 56 17.44 2.10 -5.80
CA ILE A 56 17.65 2.76 -4.51
C ILE A 56 19.13 3.12 -4.41
N LEU A 57 19.42 4.41 -4.51
CA LEU A 57 20.76 4.96 -4.36
C LEU A 57 20.88 5.51 -2.95
N VAL A 58 21.87 5.01 -2.19
CA VAL A 58 22.19 5.54 -0.86
C VAL A 58 23.44 6.39 -1.01
N ASP A 59 23.36 7.66 -0.65
CA ASP A 59 24.52 8.54 -0.72
C ASP A 59 25.48 8.33 0.46
N VAL A 60 26.62 9.03 0.45
CA VAL A 60 27.64 8.92 1.51
C VAL A 60 27.17 9.43 2.87
N GLN A 61 26.06 10.16 2.92
CA GLN A 61 25.43 10.69 4.13
C GLN A 61 24.31 9.77 4.65
N GLY A 62 23.96 8.72 3.89
CA GLY A 62 22.89 7.77 4.23
C GLY A 62 21.51 8.21 3.73
N GLU A 63 21.42 9.24 2.89
CA GLU A 63 20.17 9.68 2.28
C GLU A 63 19.79 8.77 1.11
N ASN A 64 18.52 8.36 1.04
CA ASN A 64 18.00 7.50 -0.01
C ASN A 64 17.44 8.33 -1.19
N GLN A 65 17.91 8.08 -2.40
CA GLN A 65 17.30 8.53 -3.64
C GLN A 65 16.72 7.34 -4.39
N ILE A 66 15.44 7.42 -4.76
CA ILE A 66 14.75 6.34 -5.46
C ILE A 66 14.44 6.78 -6.88
N VAL A 67 15.02 6.09 -7.86
CA VAL A 67 14.71 6.26 -9.28
C VAL A 67 13.86 5.09 -9.75
N VAL A 68 12.66 5.38 -10.25
CA VAL A 68 11.71 4.34 -10.70
C VAL A 68 11.64 4.32 -12.21
N ALA A 69 11.89 3.15 -12.80
CA ALA A 69 11.58 2.86 -14.19
C ALA A 69 10.34 1.94 -14.21
N PRO A 70 9.16 2.44 -14.61
CA PRO A 70 7.91 1.70 -14.44
C PRO A 70 7.86 0.41 -15.29
N GLY A 71 8.54 0.39 -16.44
CA GLY A 71 8.59 -0.79 -17.31
C GLY A 71 7.20 -1.31 -17.65
N ALA A 72 7.00 -2.62 -17.49
CA ALA A 72 5.75 -3.31 -17.70
C ALA A 72 4.56 -2.73 -16.91
N ASN A 73 4.78 -2.11 -15.75
CA ASN A 73 3.71 -1.48 -14.96
C ASN A 73 3.01 -0.36 -15.75
N ALA A 74 3.74 0.36 -16.61
CA ALA A 74 3.18 1.44 -17.44
C ALA A 74 2.24 0.93 -18.55
N LEU A 75 2.18 -0.39 -18.78
CA LEU A 75 1.37 -1.02 -19.81
C LEU A 75 0.10 -1.68 -19.25
N LEU A 76 -0.15 -1.55 -17.95
CA LEU A 76 -1.40 -2.00 -17.34
C LEU A 76 -2.47 -0.92 -17.57
N GLU A 77 -3.38 -1.13 -18.53
CA GLU A 77 -4.40 -0.14 -18.89
C GLU A 77 -5.79 -0.51 -18.37
N THR A 78 -6.20 -1.77 -18.54
CA THR A 78 -7.48 -2.28 -18.05
C THR A 78 -7.24 -3.52 -17.20
N VAL A 79 -8.02 -3.67 -16.14
CA VAL A 79 -7.96 -4.84 -15.25
C VAL A 79 -9.24 -5.64 -15.39
N GLU A 80 -9.21 -6.93 -15.09
CA GLU A 80 -10.41 -7.75 -14.96
C GLU A 80 -10.55 -8.15 -13.49
N LEU A 81 -11.58 -7.64 -12.81
CA LEU A 81 -11.79 -7.90 -11.40
C LEU A 81 -12.92 -8.90 -11.17
N GLY A 82 -12.62 -9.96 -10.39
CA GLY A 82 -13.64 -10.84 -9.82
C GLY A 82 -14.32 -10.21 -8.61
N PRO A 83 -15.37 -10.84 -8.05
CA PRO A 83 -16.00 -10.41 -6.82
C PRO A 83 -15.01 -10.36 -5.65
N SER A 84 -15.04 -9.28 -4.87
CA SER A 84 -14.15 -9.07 -3.71
C SER A 84 -14.76 -8.10 -2.71
N ASP A 85 -14.45 -8.25 -1.43
CA ASP A 85 -14.90 -7.33 -0.37
C ASP A 85 -14.27 -5.94 -0.49
N ALA A 86 -13.06 -5.85 -1.08
CA ALA A 86 -12.39 -4.60 -1.36
C ALA A 86 -11.43 -4.69 -2.54
N VAL A 87 -11.13 -3.53 -3.14
CA VAL A 87 -10.08 -3.32 -4.14
C VAL A 87 -9.12 -2.27 -3.61
N LEU A 88 -7.81 -2.57 -3.62
CA LEU A 88 -6.75 -1.66 -3.20
C LEU A 88 -5.87 -1.28 -4.41
N CYS A 89 -5.86 0.00 -4.76
CA CYS A 89 -5.01 0.57 -5.80
C CYS A 89 -3.96 1.53 -5.23
N GLN A 90 -2.91 1.75 -6.01
CA GLN A 90 -1.86 2.75 -5.77
C GLN A 90 -1.51 3.44 -7.09
N LEU A 91 -0.65 4.45 -7.06
CA LEU A 91 -0.41 5.34 -8.21
C LEU A 91 0.88 5.04 -8.99
N GLU A 92 1.46 3.85 -8.82
CA GLU A 92 2.60 3.33 -9.62
C GLU A 92 2.16 2.64 -10.93
N ILE A 93 0.89 2.74 -11.27
CA ILE A 93 0.26 2.24 -12.50
C ILE A 93 -0.49 3.38 -13.22
N PRO A 94 -0.81 3.21 -14.52
CA PRO A 94 -1.59 4.18 -15.28
C PRO A 94 -2.96 4.49 -14.68
N ASP A 95 -3.45 5.71 -14.88
CA ASP A 95 -4.79 6.13 -14.44
C ASP A 95 -5.90 5.27 -15.01
N ALA A 96 -5.75 4.84 -16.26
CA ALA A 96 -6.72 3.96 -16.91
C ALA A 96 -6.97 2.68 -16.08
N ALA A 97 -5.92 2.08 -15.51
CA ALA A 97 -6.06 0.88 -14.70
C ALA A 97 -6.74 1.15 -13.35
N VAL A 98 -6.40 2.28 -12.70
CA VAL A 98 -7.05 2.68 -11.44
C VAL A 98 -8.53 2.97 -11.66
N LEU A 99 -8.87 3.68 -12.73
CA LEU A 99 -10.26 3.98 -13.11
C LEU A 99 -11.03 2.71 -13.47
N SER A 100 -10.43 1.84 -14.29
CA SER A 100 -10.99 0.52 -14.65
C SER A 100 -11.24 -0.35 -13.41
N ALA A 101 -10.33 -0.33 -12.44
CA ALA A 101 -10.48 -1.03 -11.18
C ALA A 101 -11.64 -0.46 -10.33
N ARG A 102 -11.78 0.88 -10.27
CA ARG A 102 -12.89 1.52 -9.57
C ARG A 102 -14.23 1.15 -10.20
N GLU A 103 -14.33 1.20 -11.52
CA GLU A 103 -15.56 0.88 -12.26
C GLU A 103 -16.04 -0.57 -12.00
N GLN A 104 -15.10 -1.50 -11.82
CA GLN A 104 -15.42 -2.91 -11.56
C GLN A 104 -15.52 -3.27 -10.07
N SER A 105 -15.08 -2.37 -9.18
CA SER A 105 -15.16 -2.61 -7.74
C SER A 105 -16.62 -2.59 -7.25
N SER A 106 -17.03 -3.68 -6.61
CA SER A 106 -18.35 -3.81 -5.97
C SER A 106 -18.30 -3.64 -4.44
N GLY A 107 -17.14 -3.93 -3.85
CA GLY A 107 -16.84 -3.68 -2.44
C GLY A 107 -16.19 -2.33 -2.20
N LEU A 108 -15.50 -2.21 -1.07
CA LEU A 108 -14.79 -1.00 -0.68
C LEU A 108 -13.66 -0.71 -1.67
N PHE A 109 -13.62 0.50 -2.23
CA PHE A 109 -12.48 0.95 -3.03
C PHE A 109 -11.51 1.78 -2.18
N CYS A 110 -10.32 1.22 -1.98
CA CYS A 110 -9.23 1.86 -1.26
C CYS A 110 -8.15 2.35 -2.24
N LEU A 111 -7.77 3.62 -2.12
CA LEU A 111 -6.68 4.20 -2.87
C LEU A 111 -5.56 4.62 -1.93
N ASN A 112 -4.39 4.00 -2.05
CA ASN A 112 -3.16 4.60 -1.54
C ASN A 112 -2.65 5.60 -2.59
N ALA A 113 -2.87 6.89 -2.38
CA ALA A 113 -2.58 7.93 -3.37
C ALA A 113 -1.08 8.31 -3.39
N ALA A 114 -0.25 7.29 -3.59
CA ALA A 114 1.20 7.34 -3.60
C ALA A 114 1.75 6.65 -4.87
N PRO A 115 2.73 7.25 -5.58
CA PRO A 115 3.34 8.57 -5.31
C PRO A 115 2.39 9.74 -5.58
N ALA A 116 2.70 10.91 -5.00
CA ALA A 116 1.89 12.12 -5.10
C ALA A 116 1.70 12.56 -6.55
N ARG A 117 0.46 12.50 -7.05
CA ARG A 117 0.03 13.07 -8.32
C ARG A 117 -1.49 13.27 -8.34
N PRO A 118 -2.01 14.24 -9.12
CA PRO A 118 -3.45 14.37 -9.31
C PRO A 118 -4.05 13.13 -9.97
N ILE A 119 -5.22 12.71 -9.49
CA ILE A 119 -6.05 11.68 -10.09
C ILE A 119 -7.52 11.97 -9.75
N ALA A 120 -8.39 11.86 -10.75
CA ALA A 120 -9.82 12.09 -10.61
C ALA A 120 -10.56 10.75 -10.41
N VAL A 121 -10.40 10.16 -9.23
CA VAL A 121 -11.12 8.93 -8.83
C VAL A 121 -11.66 9.10 -7.41
N GLU A 122 -12.92 8.72 -7.20
CA GLU A 122 -13.51 8.69 -5.86
C GLU A 122 -13.22 7.35 -5.19
N ALA A 123 -12.78 7.40 -3.93
CA ALA A 123 -12.49 6.24 -3.11
C ALA A 123 -13.25 6.30 -1.79
N ASP A 124 -13.62 5.14 -1.27
CA ASP A 124 -14.26 5.00 0.04
C ASP A 124 -13.23 5.19 1.17
N LEU A 125 -11.98 4.79 0.91
CA LEU A 125 -10.81 5.03 1.75
C LEU A 125 -9.66 5.56 0.89
N THR A 126 -9.10 6.70 1.26
CA THR A 126 -7.85 7.21 0.67
C THR A 126 -6.75 7.24 1.72
N VAL A 127 -5.58 6.66 1.43
CA VAL A 127 -4.40 6.74 2.29
C VAL A 127 -3.36 7.65 1.63
N VAL A 128 -2.84 8.60 2.41
CA VAL A 128 -1.88 9.62 1.97
C VAL A 128 -0.89 9.95 3.09
N ASN A 129 0.27 10.48 2.74
CA ASN A 129 1.08 11.31 3.65
C ASN A 129 0.72 12.81 3.53
N ARG A 130 1.42 13.68 4.26
CA ARG A 130 1.18 15.14 4.23
C ARG A 130 1.32 15.74 2.82
N TYR A 131 2.33 15.32 2.05
CA TYR A 131 2.60 15.83 0.69
C TYR A 131 1.60 15.29 -0.34
N GLU A 132 1.22 14.02 -0.22
CA GLU A 132 0.23 13.38 -1.09
C GLU A 132 -1.16 13.96 -0.90
N LEU A 133 -1.52 14.34 0.33
CA LEU A 133 -2.79 15.02 0.67
C LEU A 133 -2.97 16.36 -0.09
N GLU A 134 -1.87 17.06 -0.39
CA GLU A 134 -1.89 18.32 -1.16
C GLU A 134 -2.17 18.08 -2.65
N SER A 135 -1.87 16.88 -3.16
CA SER A 135 -2.06 16.50 -4.57
C SER A 135 -3.44 15.94 -4.88
N LEU A 136 -4.25 15.63 -3.86
CA LEU A 136 -5.59 15.07 -4.05
C LEU A 136 -6.52 16.06 -4.78
N SER A 137 -7.15 15.58 -5.85
CA SER A 137 -8.17 16.34 -6.59
C SER A 137 -9.53 16.36 -5.89
N GLY A 138 -9.77 15.44 -4.96
CA GLY A 138 -11.00 15.33 -4.18
C GLY A 138 -10.73 14.70 -2.81
N ARG A 139 -11.62 14.95 -1.84
CA ARG A 139 -11.51 14.48 -0.44
C ARG A 139 -12.79 13.79 0.01
N ALA A 140 -13.32 12.91 -0.85
CA ALA A 140 -14.48 12.09 -0.54
C ALA A 140 -14.10 10.89 0.34
N GLY A 141 -15.10 10.32 1.02
CA GLY A 141 -14.92 9.14 1.86
C GLY A 141 -14.04 9.39 3.10
N LEU A 142 -13.46 8.31 3.60
CA LEU A 142 -12.53 8.30 4.72
C LEU A 142 -11.11 8.58 4.21
N ILE A 143 -10.36 9.47 4.86
CA ILE A 143 -8.99 9.79 4.48
C ILE A 143 -8.05 9.49 5.65
N ALA A 144 -7.13 8.57 5.45
CA ALA A 144 -6.04 8.31 6.38
C ALA A 144 -4.82 9.13 6.01
N VAL A 145 -4.43 10.05 6.89
CA VAL A 145 -3.22 10.86 6.73
C VAL A 145 -2.13 10.30 7.64
N THR A 146 -1.08 9.76 7.03
CA THR A 146 0.11 9.27 7.72
C THR A 146 1.05 10.43 8.05
N LEU A 147 1.57 10.41 9.28
CA LEU A 147 2.41 11.48 9.86
C LEU A 147 3.77 10.92 10.32
N GLY A 148 4.19 9.77 9.77
CA GLY A 148 5.45 9.11 10.14
C GLY A 148 5.46 8.74 11.63
N ALA A 149 6.49 9.19 12.36
CA ALA A 149 6.65 8.92 13.78
C ALA A 149 5.56 9.56 14.66
N GLU A 150 4.83 10.56 14.16
CA GLU A 150 3.69 11.18 14.86
C GLU A 150 2.39 10.35 14.71
N GLY A 151 2.43 9.24 13.95
CA GLY A 151 1.30 8.33 13.77
C GLY A 151 0.43 8.66 12.57
N ALA A 152 -0.88 8.66 12.78
CA ALA A 152 -1.83 8.93 11.72
C ALA A 152 -3.15 9.50 12.26
N VAL A 153 -3.92 10.12 11.37
CA VAL A 153 -5.30 10.57 11.61
C VAL A 153 -6.22 10.03 10.54
N LEU A 154 -7.48 9.78 10.91
CA LEU A 154 -8.57 9.57 9.97
C LEU A 154 -9.44 10.83 9.91
N LEU A 155 -9.73 11.26 8.69
CA LEU A 155 -10.60 12.39 8.40
C LEU A 155 -11.84 11.90 7.64
N GLU A 156 -13.01 12.44 7.97
CA GLU A 156 -14.26 12.21 7.23
C GLU A 156 -15.01 13.54 7.13
N GLY A 157 -15.35 13.98 5.92
CA GLY A 157 -15.98 15.29 5.72
C GLY A 157 -15.12 16.49 6.16
N GLY A 158 -13.80 16.29 6.29
CA GLY A 158 -12.85 17.31 6.77
C GLY A 158 -12.63 17.32 8.29
N GLU A 159 -13.39 16.53 9.04
CA GLU A 159 -13.28 16.43 10.50
C GLU A 159 -12.42 15.23 10.92
N GLU A 160 -11.63 15.38 11.98
CA GLU A 160 -10.86 14.28 12.56
C GLU A 160 -11.79 13.32 13.31
N VAL A 161 -11.89 12.07 12.82
CA VAL A 161 -12.73 11.03 13.41
C VAL A 161 -11.95 9.98 14.19
N ALA A 162 -10.62 9.92 14.01
CA ALA A 162 -9.72 9.10 14.82
C ALA A 162 -8.27 9.59 14.71
N ARG A 163 -7.47 9.29 15.74
CA ARG A 163 -6.03 9.50 15.78
C ARG A 163 -5.36 8.36 16.53
N ALA A 164 -4.17 7.95 16.07
CA ALA A 164 -3.36 6.97 16.77
C ALA A 164 -1.87 7.26 16.60
N GLU A 165 -1.11 7.09 17.68
CA GLU A 165 0.35 7.13 17.67
C GLU A 165 0.91 5.71 17.44
N PRO A 166 2.08 5.57 16.81
CA PRO A 166 2.72 4.28 16.64
C PRO A 166 3.43 3.84 17.93
N PRO A 167 3.52 2.53 18.19
CA PRO A 167 4.46 2.02 19.18
C PRO A 167 5.89 2.52 18.90
N ARG A 168 6.66 2.77 19.96
CA ARG A 168 8.06 3.19 19.81
C ARG A 168 8.90 2.01 19.32
N VAL A 169 9.63 2.22 18.23
CA VAL A 169 10.56 1.27 17.64
C VAL A 169 11.87 1.97 17.27
N GLU A 170 12.95 1.21 17.17
CA GLU A 170 14.18 1.68 16.53
C GLU A 170 14.00 1.58 15.01
N ALA A 171 14.00 2.71 14.31
CA ALA A 171 13.82 2.74 12.85
C ALA A 171 15.10 2.30 12.13
N VAL A 172 14.96 1.35 11.21
CA VAL A 172 16.03 0.78 10.40
C VAL A 172 15.84 1.12 8.92
N ASP A 173 14.65 0.86 8.37
CA ASP A 173 14.33 1.10 6.96
C ASP A 173 12.83 1.34 6.78
N GLY A 174 12.46 2.57 6.39
CA GLY A 174 11.06 2.97 6.22
C GLY A 174 10.40 2.56 4.90
N THR A 175 11.10 1.86 4.01
CA THR A 175 10.70 1.67 2.60
C THR A 175 9.28 1.12 2.42
N ALA A 176 8.84 0.17 3.25
CA ALA A 176 7.50 -0.44 3.16
C ALA A 176 6.56 -0.09 4.33
N ALA A 177 6.92 0.89 5.17
CA ALA A 177 6.11 1.26 6.33
C ALA A 177 4.70 1.75 5.93
N GLY A 178 4.61 2.57 4.89
CA GLY A 178 3.33 3.03 4.34
C GLY A 178 2.51 1.91 3.70
N ASP A 179 3.17 0.93 3.06
CA ASP A 179 2.49 -0.22 2.46
C ASP A 179 1.89 -1.14 3.54
N ALA A 180 2.65 -1.40 4.61
CA ALA A 180 2.18 -2.14 5.78
C ALA A 180 1.03 -1.43 6.49
N PHE A 181 1.14 -0.11 6.68
CA PHE A 181 0.08 0.72 7.26
C PHE A 181 -1.21 0.62 6.44
N THR A 182 -1.15 0.86 5.13
CA THR A 182 -2.31 0.84 4.22
C THR A 182 -3.01 -0.50 4.26
N ALA A 183 -2.26 -1.60 4.10
CA ALA A 183 -2.82 -2.93 4.12
C ALA A 183 -3.47 -3.25 5.48
N CYS A 184 -2.81 -2.90 6.58
CA CYS A 184 -3.33 -3.15 7.93
C CYS A 184 -4.57 -2.34 8.24
N LEU A 185 -4.63 -1.08 7.81
CA LEU A 185 -5.83 -0.26 7.96
C LEU A 185 -7.01 -0.87 7.20
N LEU A 186 -6.82 -1.21 5.93
CA LEU A 186 -7.86 -1.80 5.10
C LEU A 186 -8.37 -3.11 5.67
N VAL A 187 -7.47 -4.06 5.98
CA VAL A 187 -7.85 -5.35 6.56
C VAL A 187 -8.59 -5.18 7.88
N SER A 188 -8.11 -4.29 8.76
CA SER A 188 -8.76 -4.04 10.05
C SER A 188 -10.16 -3.46 9.90
N LEU A 189 -10.41 -2.60 8.91
CA LEU A 189 -11.74 -2.07 8.62
C LEU A 189 -12.67 -3.13 8.03
N LEU A 190 -12.15 -4.01 7.16
CA LEU A 190 -12.93 -5.13 6.61
C LEU A 190 -13.29 -6.19 7.67
N GLU A 191 -12.46 -6.34 8.70
CA GLU A 191 -12.77 -7.14 9.89
C GLU A 191 -13.85 -6.51 10.78
N GLY A 192 -14.34 -5.30 10.45
CA GLY A 192 -15.38 -4.60 11.20
C GLY A 192 -14.87 -3.96 12.49
N ARG A 193 -13.56 -3.73 12.62
CA ARG A 193 -13.01 -3.05 13.81
C ARG A 193 -13.38 -1.57 13.83
N GLU A 194 -13.47 -1.04 15.04
CA GLU A 194 -13.67 0.40 15.25
C GLU A 194 -12.53 1.21 14.63
N ARG A 195 -12.86 2.40 14.10
CA ARG A 195 -11.92 3.25 13.35
C ARG A 195 -10.61 3.53 14.09
N VAL A 196 -10.71 3.85 15.39
CA VAL A 196 -9.54 4.11 16.26
C VAL A 196 -8.68 2.86 16.43
N GLU A 197 -9.31 1.69 16.58
CA GLU A 197 -8.60 0.42 16.72
C GLU A 197 -7.89 0.04 15.41
N ALA A 198 -8.59 0.15 14.28
CA ALA A 198 -8.03 -0.09 12.96
C ALA A 198 -6.82 0.82 12.68
N LEU A 199 -6.92 2.11 13.05
CA LEU A 199 -5.82 3.06 12.91
C LEU A 199 -4.64 2.73 13.82
N ARG A 200 -4.89 2.30 15.06
CA ARG A 200 -3.84 1.87 16.00
C ARG A 200 -3.07 0.65 15.46
N ARG A 201 -3.79 -0.33 14.90
CA ARG A 201 -3.19 -1.50 14.22
C ARG A 201 -2.35 -1.08 13.01
N ALA A 202 -2.87 -0.17 12.19
CA ALA A 202 -2.15 0.35 11.03
C ALA A 202 -0.83 1.05 11.42
N CYS A 203 -0.85 1.91 12.44
CA CYS A 203 0.35 2.55 12.98
C CYS A 203 1.36 1.52 13.51
N ALA A 204 0.91 0.47 14.21
CA ALA A 204 1.77 -0.61 14.68
C ALA A 204 2.38 -1.42 13.53
N ALA A 205 1.62 -1.72 12.49
CA ALA A 205 2.13 -2.42 11.32
C ALA A 205 3.20 -1.60 10.58
N GLY A 206 2.97 -0.29 10.41
CA GLY A 206 3.95 0.62 9.84
C GLY A 206 5.23 0.73 10.67
N ALA A 207 5.11 0.82 12.00
CA ALA A 207 6.26 0.86 12.91
C ALA A 207 7.08 -0.43 12.86
N LEU A 208 6.43 -1.60 12.91
CA LEU A 208 7.10 -2.90 12.79
C LEU A 208 7.85 -3.03 11.47
N ALA A 209 7.24 -2.63 10.35
CA ALA A 209 7.91 -2.63 9.06
C ALA A 209 9.13 -1.68 9.05
N ALA A 210 8.99 -0.46 9.60
CA ALA A 210 10.09 0.50 9.71
C ALA A 210 11.27 0.01 10.56
N SER A 211 11.02 -0.92 11.50
CA SER A 211 12.04 -1.48 12.40
C SER A 211 12.90 -2.59 11.80
N ARG A 212 12.63 -2.98 10.54
CA ARG A 212 13.27 -4.12 9.86
C ARG A 212 13.80 -3.67 8.51
N PHE A 213 14.88 -4.29 8.05
CA PHE A 213 15.47 -3.97 6.75
C PHE A 213 14.64 -4.53 5.58
N GLY A 214 14.52 -3.76 4.51
CA GLY A 214 13.94 -4.16 3.24
C GLY A 214 12.41 -4.08 3.18
N ALA A 215 11.86 -4.04 1.96
CA ALA A 215 10.44 -3.85 1.73
C ALA A 215 9.59 -5.09 2.13
N GLN A 216 9.39 -6.06 1.24
CA GLN A 216 8.58 -7.25 1.55
C GLN A 216 9.05 -8.06 2.77
N PRO A 217 10.38 -8.21 3.03
CA PRO A 217 10.85 -8.92 4.22
C PRO A 217 10.41 -8.28 5.54
N SER A 218 10.24 -6.95 5.62
CA SER A 218 9.88 -6.25 6.85
C SER A 218 8.41 -6.38 7.24
N LEU A 219 7.53 -6.72 6.29
CA LEU A 219 6.08 -6.70 6.47
C LEU A 219 5.63 -7.63 7.62
N PRO A 220 4.90 -7.13 8.63
CA PRO A 220 4.54 -7.93 9.79
C PRO A 220 3.35 -8.87 9.50
N THR A 221 3.19 -9.86 10.37
CA THR A 221 2.00 -10.71 10.49
C THR A 221 0.98 -10.11 11.45
N ALA A 222 -0.27 -10.57 11.40
CA ALA A 222 -1.31 -10.15 12.34
C ALA A 222 -0.91 -10.38 13.81
N ALA A 223 -0.30 -11.53 14.11
CA ALA A 223 0.13 -11.88 15.46
C ALA A 223 1.23 -10.95 16.00
N GLU A 224 2.14 -10.49 15.14
CA GLU A 224 3.17 -9.51 15.53
C GLU A 224 2.56 -8.13 15.80
N VAL A 225 1.58 -7.71 15.00
CA VAL A 225 0.82 -6.48 15.22
C VAL A 225 0.05 -6.54 16.54
N ASP A 226 -0.59 -7.66 16.85
CA ASP A 226 -1.29 -7.85 18.12
C ASP A 226 -0.33 -7.84 19.31
N ALA A 227 0.80 -8.52 19.18
CA ALA A 227 1.81 -8.62 20.24
C ALA A 227 2.35 -7.24 20.64
N ILE A 228 2.76 -6.41 19.67
CA ILE A 228 3.31 -5.07 19.97
C ILE A 228 2.27 -4.11 20.57
N LEU A 229 0.98 -4.34 20.32
CA LEU A 229 -0.11 -3.52 20.87
C LEU A 229 -0.57 -3.95 22.27
N SER A 230 -0.13 -5.12 22.72
CA SER A 230 -0.46 -5.69 24.04
C SER A 230 0.62 -5.47 25.10
N GLY A 231 1.84 -5.09 24.67
CA GLY A 231 2.96 -4.71 25.55
C GLY A 231 2.98 -3.22 25.83
#